data_AF-A0AAD8A2Z1-F1
#
_entry.id   AF-A0AAD8A2Z1-F1
#
_cell.length_a   1.000
_cell.length_b   1.000
_cell.length_c   1.000
_cell.angle_alpha   90.00
_cell.angle_beta   90.00
_cell.angle_gamma   90.00
#
_symmetry.space_group_name_H-M   'P 1'
#
loop_
_entity.id
_entity.type
_entity.pdbx_description
1 polymer ?
#
loop_
_entity_poly.entity_id
_entity_poly.type
_entity_poly.pdbx_seq_one_letter_code
_entity_poly.pdbx_strand_id
1 'polypeptide(L)'
;MHTTRIVKEALNKGAVLYLLDLFCNSSVPAVREKTAELLARMGADKLVGPKVRLTLGRFLPAVFADAMRDSPQTCVHMFEGKHENPELIWDVNTRSRVSNNIADLREEHFVMQKHNPQVNWKVPDDTSLAVTASPGELVVGGVYLRLFVANPGWVLRKPKEFLAELMDTCLMLMKKDKPDVELLETATSALVCLLQAQPSLADQVPSLGHIPQLCKQMVIHRQQGAIIKAAILVLHQLATSEVCILAMGHTDCISPLKQAMQARRDMIGVACEALNRLFSANQDQLIRQALEADLVPYLLGLLEGRLEALENPAMTKAQIVKALKAMSRSLLHGDKVAAILDKSSVWSEYKDQRHDLFITATPTAGYLTAGTPATAGYLTQGTTQTIPDAPPPMDKEDPLARTEPI
;
A
#
# COMPACT_ATOMS: atom_id res chain seq x y z
N MET A 1 -40.66 9.14 -13.87
CA MET A 1 -41.13 9.77 -12.61
C MET A 1 -41.77 8.77 -11.64
N HIS A 2 -42.60 7.81 -12.08
CA HIS A 2 -43.23 6.83 -11.16
C HIS A 2 -42.25 5.88 -10.46
N THR A 3 -41.23 5.37 -11.16
CA THR A 3 -40.24 4.43 -10.59
C THR A 3 -39.46 5.04 -9.43
N THR A 4 -39.01 6.29 -9.54
CA THR A 4 -38.26 6.97 -8.48
C THR A 4 -39.09 7.16 -7.20
N ARG A 5 -40.41 7.42 -7.33
CA ARG A 5 -41.31 7.50 -6.18
C ARG A 5 -41.41 6.16 -5.46
N ILE A 6 -41.51 5.06 -6.22
CA ILE A 6 -41.53 3.70 -5.67
C ILE A 6 -40.22 3.39 -4.96
N VAL A 7 -39.07 3.70 -5.58
CA VAL A 7 -37.75 3.45 -4.95
C VAL A 7 -37.59 4.27 -3.67
N LYS A 8 -38.04 5.54 -3.66
CA LYS A 8 -38.03 6.39 -2.46
C LYS A 8 -38.89 5.81 -1.33
N GLU A 9 -40.10 5.39 -1.65
CA GLU A 9 -41.03 4.83 -0.67
C GLU A 9 -40.52 3.48 -0.16
N ALA A 10 -40.07 2.59 -1.04
CA ALA A 10 -39.47 1.31 -0.69
C ALA A 10 -38.26 1.47 0.23
N LEU A 11 -37.34 2.40 -0.09
CA LEU A 11 -36.20 2.71 0.76
C LEU A 11 -36.64 3.19 2.14
N ASN A 12 -37.60 4.12 2.21
CA ASN A 12 -38.12 4.63 3.48
C ASN A 12 -38.83 3.56 4.31
N LYS A 13 -39.42 2.54 3.68
CA LYS A 13 -40.10 1.43 4.35
C LYS A 13 -39.18 0.26 4.71
N GLY A 14 -37.88 0.36 4.42
CA GLY A 14 -36.90 -0.67 4.79
C GLY A 14 -36.73 -1.79 3.76
N ALA A 15 -37.17 -1.59 2.50
CA ALA A 15 -37.03 -2.61 1.46
C ALA A 15 -35.59 -3.10 1.28
N VAL A 16 -34.59 -2.20 1.41
CA VAL A 16 -33.17 -2.60 1.31
C VAL A 16 -32.79 -3.64 2.38
N LEU A 17 -33.30 -3.49 3.61
CA LEU A 17 -33.05 -4.44 4.70
C LEU A 17 -33.68 -5.81 4.42
N TYR A 18 -34.94 -5.84 3.99
CA TYR A 18 -35.62 -7.09 3.65
C TYR A 18 -34.95 -7.80 2.45
N LEU A 19 -34.54 -7.03 1.44
CA LEU A 19 -33.81 -7.56 0.30
C LEU A 19 -32.43 -8.07 0.72
N LEU A 20 -31.73 -7.37 1.60
CA LEU A 20 -30.47 -7.86 2.15
C LEU A 20 -30.64 -9.18 2.92
N ASP A 21 -31.69 -9.31 3.73
CA ASP A 21 -32.00 -10.56 4.44
C ASP A 21 -32.24 -11.71 3.45
N LEU A 22 -33.05 -11.48 2.41
CA LEU A 22 -33.27 -12.49 1.37
C LEU A 22 -31.98 -12.85 0.62
N PHE A 23 -31.13 -11.87 0.31
CA PHE A 23 -29.85 -12.10 -0.34
C PHE A 23 -28.87 -12.88 0.54
N CYS A 24 -28.83 -12.61 1.84
CA CYS A 24 -27.86 -13.21 2.77
C CYS A 24 -28.34 -14.54 3.36
N ASN A 25 -29.64 -14.73 3.54
CA ASN A 25 -30.21 -15.82 4.37
C ASN A 25 -31.14 -16.78 3.60
N SER A 26 -31.53 -16.49 2.35
CA SER A 26 -32.35 -17.43 1.59
C SER A 26 -31.57 -18.70 1.22
N SER A 27 -32.20 -19.86 1.35
CA SER A 27 -31.66 -21.14 0.85
C SER A 27 -31.87 -21.34 -0.66
N VAL A 28 -32.59 -20.44 -1.32
CA VAL A 28 -32.95 -20.56 -2.74
C VAL A 28 -32.07 -19.62 -3.58
N PRO A 29 -31.13 -20.13 -4.40
CA PRO A 29 -30.21 -19.29 -5.18
C PRO A 29 -30.93 -18.28 -6.08
N ALA A 30 -32.01 -18.69 -6.75
CA ALA A 30 -32.80 -17.83 -7.62
C ALA A 30 -33.41 -16.60 -6.89
N VAL A 31 -33.79 -16.75 -5.62
CA VAL A 31 -34.29 -15.64 -4.80
C VAL A 31 -33.16 -14.66 -4.52
N ARG A 32 -31.97 -15.15 -4.19
CA ARG A 32 -30.80 -14.30 -3.92
C ARG A 32 -30.38 -13.53 -5.16
N GLU A 33 -30.33 -14.19 -6.32
CA GLU A 33 -30.03 -13.54 -7.60
C GLU A 33 -31.04 -12.44 -7.95
N LYS A 34 -32.35 -12.75 -7.87
CA LYS A 34 -33.40 -11.76 -8.17
C LYS A 34 -33.37 -10.60 -7.20
N THR A 35 -32.99 -10.85 -5.95
CA THR A 35 -32.86 -9.82 -4.93
C THR A 35 -31.66 -8.92 -5.18
N ALA A 36 -30.50 -9.49 -5.53
CA ALA A 36 -29.33 -8.74 -5.98
C ALA A 36 -29.64 -7.89 -7.22
N GLU A 37 -30.36 -8.43 -8.20
CA GLU A 37 -30.82 -7.70 -9.40
C GLU A 37 -31.71 -6.51 -9.01
N LEU A 38 -32.64 -6.69 -8.07
CA LEU A 38 -33.53 -5.62 -7.61
C LEU A 38 -32.76 -4.52 -6.86
N LEU A 39 -31.85 -4.90 -5.95
CA LEU A 39 -30.98 -3.96 -5.25
C LEU A 39 -30.12 -3.14 -6.22
N ALA A 40 -29.55 -3.78 -7.25
CA ALA A 40 -28.80 -3.11 -8.30
C ALA A 40 -29.66 -2.10 -9.08
N ARG A 41 -30.88 -2.50 -9.48
CA ARG A 41 -31.82 -1.61 -10.18
C ARG A 41 -32.27 -0.42 -9.32
N MET A 42 -32.54 -0.65 -8.04
CA MET A 42 -32.83 0.43 -7.09
C MET A 42 -31.63 1.37 -6.93
N GLY A 43 -30.42 0.81 -6.85
CA GLY A 43 -29.17 1.54 -6.80
C GLY A 43 -28.87 2.34 -8.07
N ALA A 44 -29.44 1.97 -9.23
CA ALA A 44 -29.28 2.67 -10.49
C ALA A 44 -30.24 3.86 -10.68
N ASP A 45 -31.21 4.08 -9.77
CA ASP A 45 -32.09 5.24 -9.84
C ASP A 45 -31.30 6.55 -9.73
N LYS A 46 -31.62 7.53 -10.59
CA LYS A 46 -30.85 8.78 -10.73
C LYS A 46 -30.89 9.67 -9.48
N LEU A 47 -31.98 9.66 -8.73
CA LEU A 47 -32.20 10.58 -7.61
C LEU A 47 -32.01 9.89 -6.26
N VAL A 48 -32.54 8.67 -6.11
CA VAL A 48 -32.56 7.92 -4.84
C VAL A 48 -31.47 6.85 -4.80
N GLY A 49 -30.98 6.39 -5.95
CA GLY A 49 -29.97 5.35 -6.06
C GLY A 49 -28.69 5.60 -5.25
N PRO A 50 -28.12 6.83 -5.17
CA PRO A 50 -26.99 7.11 -4.29
C PRO A 50 -27.28 6.78 -2.82
N LYS A 51 -28.49 7.06 -2.32
CA LYS A 51 -28.90 6.74 -0.96
C LYS A 51 -29.05 5.24 -0.76
N VAL A 52 -29.58 4.51 -1.75
CA VAL A 52 -29.65 3.04 -1.72
C VAL A 52 -28.25 2.43 -1.62
N ARG A 53 -27.29 2.89 -2.43
CA ARG A 53 -25.90 2.38 -2.41
C ARG A 53 -25.21 2.69 -1.09
N LEU A 54 -25.44 3.88 -0.52
CA LEU A 54 -24.94 4.24 0.81
C LEU A 54 -25.52 3.32 1.90
N THR A 55 -26.82 3.02 1.84
CA THR A 55 -27.44 2.08 2.78
C THR A 55 -26.88 0.67 2.62
N LEU A 56 -26.72 0.18 1.38
CA LEU A 56 -26.13 -1.14 1.09
C LEU A 56 -24.69 -1.25 1.63
N GLY A 57 -23.90 -0.19 1.43
CA GLY A 57 -22.51 -0.11 1.89
C GLY A 57 -22.32 -0.07 3.41
N ARG A 58 -23.41 0.06 4.19
CA ARG A 58 -23.35 -0.13 5.65
C ARG A 58 -23.28 -1.62 6.03
N PHE A 59 -23.81 -2.51 5.20
CA PHE A 59 -23.92 -3.93 5.53
C PHE A 59 -22.93 -4.81 4.77
N LEU A 60 -22.63 -4.44 3.52
CA LEU A 60 -21.76 -5.20 2.64
C LEU A 60 -20.59 -4.36 2.14
N PRO A 61 -19.38 -4.95 2.03
CA PRO A 61 -18.26 -4.32 1.32
C PRO A 61 -18.66 -3.86 -0.08
N ALA A 62 -18.14 -2.71 -0.52
CA ALA A 62 -18.54 -2.04 -1.77
C ALA A 62 -18.44 -2.95 -3.01
N VAL A 63 -17.51 -3.90 -2.99
CA VAL A 63 -17.33 -4.91 -4.04
C VAL A 63 -18.58 -5.76 -4.30
N PHE A 64 -19.40 -6.04 -3.28
CA PHE A 64 -20.66 -6.75 -3.48
C PHE A 64 -21.68 -5.88 -4.22
N ALA A 65 -21.74 -4.57 -3.91
CA ALA A 65 -22.63 -3.66 -4.62
C ALA A 65 -22.24 -3.49 -6.10
N ASP A 66 -20.94 -3.56 -6.41
CA ASP A 66 -20.44 -3.60 -7.79
C ASP A 66 -20.80 -4.93 -8.46
N ALA A 67 -20.52 -6.07 -7.80
CA ALA A 67 -20.88 -7.38 -8.32
C ALA A 67 -22.39 -7.55 -8.56
N MET A 68 -23.25 -7.04 -7.68
CA MET A 68 -24.71 -7.03 -7.88
C MET A 68 -25.11 -6.26 -9.15
N ARG A 69 -24.40 -5.17 -9.45
CA ARG A 69 -24.66 -4.33 -10.64
C ARG A 69 -24.23 -5.03 -11.92
N ASP A 70 -23.07 -5.66 -11.90
CA ASP A 70 -22.45 -6.23 -13.09
C ASP A 70 -23.00 -7.63 -13.40
N SER A 71 -23.12 -8.49 -12.38
CA SER A 71 -23.66 -9.84 -12.51
C SER A 71 -24.23 -10.35 -11.16
N PRO A 72 -25.56 -10.28 -10.96
CA PRO A 72 -26.22 -10.80 -9.76
C PRO A 72 -25.85 -12.27 -9.46
N GLN A 73 -25.75 -13.11 -10.49
CA GLN A 73 -25.30 -14.51 -10.39
C GLN A 73 -23.90 -14.60 -9.77
N THR A 74 -22.94 -13.87 -10.36
CA THR A 74 -21.56 -13.86 -9.88
C THR A 74 -21.47 -13.31 -8.45
N CYS A 75 -22.30 -12.32 -8.10
CA CYS A 75 -22.37 -11.80 -6.74
C CYS A 75 -22.79 -12.85 -5.71
N VAL A 76 -23.77 -13.69 -6.05
CA VAL A 76 -24.21 -14.80 -5.17
C VAL A 76 -23.06 -15.79 -4.95
N HIS A 77 -22.38 -16.19 -6.03
CA HIS A 77 -21.21 -17.08 -5.93
C HIS A 77 -20.07 -16.46 -5.12
N MET A 78 -19.78 -15.17 -5.34
CA MET A 78 -18.77 -14.44 -4.57
C MET A 78 -19.14 -14.37 -3.07
N PHE A 79 -20.42 -14.17 -2.75
CA PHE A 79 -20.88 -14.14 -1.35
C PHE A 79 -20.72 -15.51 -0.67
N GLU A 80 -20.88 -16.60 -1.41
CA GLU A 80 -20.68 -17.97 -0.91
C GLU A 80 -19.21 -18.37 -0.83
N GLY A 81 -18.35 -17.73 -1.61
CA GLY A 81 -16.91 -17.98 -1.64
C GLY A 81 -16.17 -17.53 -0.39
N LYS A 82 -14.90 -17.93 -0.32
CA LYS A 82 -13.91 -17.36 0.60
C LYS A 82 -12.97 -16.47 -0.21
N HIS A 83 -12.82 -15.22 0.22
CA HIS A 83 -11.97 -14.24 -0.45
C HIS A 83 -11.10 -13.53 0.58
N GLU A 84 -9.78 -13.56 0.37
CA GLU A 84 -8.83 -12.79 1.16
C GLU A 84 -7.90 -12.05 0.22
N ASN A 85 -7.97 -10.73 0.23
CA ASN A 85 -7.08 -9.83 -0.49
C ASN A 85 -6.94 -8.51 0.29
N PRO A 86 -6.02 -7.62 -0.12
CA PRO A 86 -5.78 -6.37 0.60
C PRO A 86 -7.00 -5.48 0.84
N GLU A 87 -8.09 -5.59 0.07
CA GLU A 87 -9.30 -4.76 0.22
C GLU A 87 -10.53 -5.54 0.73
N LEU A 88 -10.40 -6.86 0.94
CA LEU A 88 -11.50 -7.73 1.35
C LEU A 88 -11.00 -8.95 2.12
N ILE A 89 -11.48 -9.09 3.36
CA ILE A 89 -11.52 -10.36 4.07
C ILE A 89 -12.99 -10.78 4.13
N TRP A 90 -13.30 -11.88 3.44
CA TRP A 90 -14.63 -12.46 3.36
C TRP A 90 -14.52 -13.97 3.58
N ASP A 91 -14.85 -14.40 4.78
CA ASP A 91 -14.82 -15.79 5.19
C ASP A 91 -16.18 -16.22 5.76
N VAL A 92 -16.27 -17.48 6.17
CA VAL A 92 -17.50 -18.05 6.74
C VAL A 92 -17.94 -17.27 7.98
N ASN A 93 -17.00 -16.87 8.84
CA ASN A 93 -17.31 -16.12 10.08
C ASN A 93 -17.87 -14.72 9.77
N THR A 94 -17.20 -13.96 8.91
CA THR A 94 -17.64 -12.63 8.48
C THR A 94 -19.01 -12.69 7.82
N ARG A 95 -19.22 -13.65 6.92
CA ARG A 95 -20.52 -13.90 6.29
C ARG A 95 -21.59 -14.20 7.34
N SER A 96 -21.35 -15.12 8.26
CA SER A 96 -22.30 -15.46 9.31
C SER A 96 -22.65 -14.27 10.20
N ARG A 97 -21.67 -13.45 10.57
CA ARG A 97 -21.90 -12.21 11.35
C ARG A 97 -22.79 -11.22 10.60
N VAL A 98 -22.50 -10.98 9.33
CA VAL A 98 -23.31 -10.10 8.47
C VAL A 98 -24.73 -10.64 8.30
N SER A 99 -24.87 -11.92 7.95
CA SER A 99 -26.15 -12.61 7.79
C SER A 99 -27.03 -12.55 9.03
N ASN A 100 -26.46 -12.83 10.21
CA ASN A 100 -27.18 -12.79 11.49
C ASN A 100 -27.59 -11.37 11.86
N ASN A 101 -26.68 -10.39 11.72
CA ASN A 101 -26.99 -8.99 12.02
C ASN A 101 -28.12 -8.45 11.16
N ILE A 102 -28.13 -8.77 9.86
CA ILE A 102 -29.20 -8.38 8.94
C ILE A 102 -30.52 -9.05 9.34
N ALA A 103 -30.49 -10.33 9.73
CA ALA A 103 -31.69 -11.06 10.16
C ALA A 103 -32.31 -10.44 11.43
N ASP A 104 -31.48 -10.09 12.42
CA ASP A 104 -31.92 -9.47 13.67
C ASP A 104 -32.56 -8.09 13.41
N LEU A 105 -31.89 -7.25 12.62
CA LEU A 105 -32.42 -5.92 12.25
C LEU A 105 -33.73 -6.03 11.47
N ARG A 106 -33.81 -7.01 10.57
CA ARG A 106 -35.03 -7.28 9.79
C ARG A 106 -36.17 -7.66 10.72
N GLU A 107 -35.94 -8.55 11.68
CA GLU A 107 -36.97 -8.99 12.61
C GLU A 107 -37.44 -7.84 13.51
N GLU A 108 -36.51 -7.02 14.02
CA GLU A 108 -36.82 -5.82 14.80
C GLU A 108 -37.75 -4.87 14.02
N HIS A 109 -37.38 -4.55 12.77
CA HIS A 109 -38.19 -3.66 11.93
C HIS A 109 -39.52 -4.28 11.52
N PHE A 110 -39.57 -5.59 11.29
CA PHE A 110 -40.80 -6.33 10.98
C PHE A 110 -41.80 -6.28 12.14
N VAL A 111 -41.32 -6.46 13.37
CA VAL A 111 -42.16 -6.30 14.58
C VAL A 111 -42.71 -4.88 14.66
N MET A 112 -41.91 -3.84 14.41
CA MET A 112 -42.40 -2.46 14.39
C MET A 112 -43.46 -2.24 13.30
N GLN A 113 -43.27 -2.80 12.09
CA GLN A 113 -44.22 -2.68 10.98
C GLN A 113 -45.54 -3.40 11.23
N LYS A 114 -45.53 -4.54 11.93
CA LYS A 114 -46.76 -5.22 12.37
C LYS A 114 -47.63 -4.35 13.25
N HIS A 115 -47.02 -3.56 14.13
CA HIS A 115 -47.74 -2.64 15.01
C HIS A 115 -48.15 -1.35 14.28
N ASN A 116 -47.30 -0.83 13.38
CA ASN A 116 -47.57 0.36 12.60
C ASN A 116 -47.09 0.19 11.15
N PRO A 117 -47.99 -0.12 10.19
CA PRO A 117 -47.63 -0.24 8.78
C PRO A 117 -47.03 1.04 8.16
N GLN A 118 -47.26 2.20 8.80
CA GLN A 118 -46.73 3.48 8.34
C GLN A 118 -45.33 3.81 8.86
N VAL A 119 -44.74 2.98 9.72
CA VAL A 119 -43.38 3.21 10.24
C VAL A 119 -42.36 3.27 9.10
N ASN A 120 -41.46 4.25 9.20
CA ASN A 120 -40.32 4.36 8.31
C ASN A 120 -39.10 3.71 8.96
N TRP A 121 -38.36 2.95 8.18
CA TRP A 121 -37.10 2.37 8.63
C TRP A 121 -36.03 3.45 8.73
N LYS A 122 -35.29 3.44 9.83
CA LYS A 122 -34.10 4.25 10.01
C LYS A 122 -32.91 3.32 10.09
N VAL A 123 -31.92 3.57 9.25
CA VAL A 123 -30.69 2.77 9.24
C VAL A 123 -29.93 3.09 10.52
N PRO A 124 -29.58 2.11 11.37
CA PRO A 124 -28.87 2.37 12.61
C PRO A 124 -27.52 3.07 12.32
N ASP A 125 -27.14 4.04 13.14
CA ASP A 125 -25.87 4.75 12.96
C ASP A 125 -24.65 3.89 13.33
N ASP A 126 -24.83 2.91 14.22
CA ASP A 126 -23.78 1.98 14.68
C ASP A 126 -23.56 0.75 13.79
N THR A 127 -24.34 0.57 12.71
CA THR A 127 -24.16 -0.55 11.75
C THR A 127 -22.95 -0.36 10.83
N SER A 128 -21.90 0.32 11.31
CA SER A 128 -20.68 0.56 10.56
C SER A 128 -19.97 -0.75 10.18
N LEU A 129 -19.00 -0.64 9.27
CA LEU A 129 -18.07 -1.69 8.80
C LEU A 129 -17.43 -2.54 9.92
N ALA A 130 -17.63 -2.23 11.20
CA ALA A 130 -17.31 -3.07 12.35
C ALA A 130 -17.89 -4.50 12.26
N VAL A 131 -19.08 -4.70 11.67
CA VAL A 131 -19.65 -6.06 11.46
C VAL A 131 -18.82 -6.86 10.44
N THR A 132 -18.25 -6.17 9.45
CA THR A 132 -17.35 -6.76 8.44
C THR A 132 -15.88 -6.74 8.87
N ALA A 133 -15.53 -6.01 9.93
CA ALA A 133 -14.17 -5.90 10.42
C ALA A 133 -13.72 -7.23 11.01
N SER A 134 -12.56 -7.70 10.56
CA SER A 134 -11.91 -8.88 11.13
C SER A 134 -11.17 -8.48 12.41
N PRO A 135 -11.51 -9.05 13.58
CA PRO A 135 -10.84 -8.72 14.83
C PRO A 135 -9.33 -8.97 14.75
N GLY A 136 -8.52 -8.00 15.19
CA GLY A 136 -7.06 -8.11 15.20
C GLY A 136 -6.35 -7.76 13.89
N GLU A 137 -7.08 -7.40 12.84
CA GLU A 137 -6.48 -6.93 11.59
C GLU A 137 -6.27 -5.40 11.61
N LEU A 138 -5.09 -4.96 11.15
CA LEU A 138 -4.78 -3.54 10.98
C LEU A 138 -5.29 -3.05 9.62
N VAL A 139 -6.29 -2.16 9.64
CA VAL A 139 -6.93 -1.60 8.46
C VAL A 139 -6.69 -0.10 8.38
N VAL A 140 -6.22 0.38 7.23
CA VAL A 140 -6.02 1.81 6.94
C VAL A 140 -6.58 2.11 5.55
N GLY A 141 -7.42 3.13 5.39
CA GLY A 141 -8.04 3.43 4.09
C GLY A 141 -8.87 2.30 3.49
N GLY A 142 -9.40 1.40 4.33
CA GLY A 142 -10.09 0.18 3.89
C GLY A 142 -9.16 -0.94 3.40
N VAL A 143 -7.86 -0.82 3.61
CA VAL A 143 -6.85 -1.80 3.21
C VAL A 143 -6.29 -2.55 4.41
N TYR A 144 -6.31 -3.88 4.35
CA TYR A 144 -5.73 -4.80 5.33
C TYR A 144 -4.20 -4.85 5.14
N LEU A 145 -3.45 -4.21 6.03
CA LEU A 145 -2.00 -4.00 5.84
C LEU A 145 -1.22 -5.31 5.75
N ARG A 146 -1.58 -6.32 6.55
CA ARG A 146 -0.93 -7.64 6.52
C ARG A 146 -1.03 -8.28 5.14
N LEU A 147 -2.22 -8.26 4.54
CA LEU A 147 -2.46 -8.82 3.21
C LEU A 147 -1.80 -7.98 2.12
N PHE A 148 -1.79 -6.66 2.27
CA PHE A 148 -1.11 -5.77 1.34
C PHE A 148 0.41 -5.98 1.32
N VAL A 149 1.05 -6.07 2.48
CA VAL A 149 2.50 -6.34 2.58
C VAL A 149 2.86 -7.70 1.98
N ALA A 150 1.99 -8.71 2.14
CA ALA A 150 2.17 -10.02 1.52
C ALA A 150 1.98 -10.00 -0.02
N ASN A 151 1.23 -9.03 -0.54
CA ASN A 151 0.97 -8.88 -1.98
C ASN A 151 1.01 -7.39 -2.41
N PRO A 152 2.21 -6.78 -2.47
CA PRO A 152 2.34 -5.35 -2.72
C PRO A 152 2.00 -4.94 -4.17
N GLY A 153 1.95 -5.90 -5.10
CA GLY A 153 1.53 -5.69 -6.48
C GLY A 153 0.01 -5.57 -6.67
N TRP A 154 -0.78 -5.65 -5.59
CA TRP A 154 -2.24 -5.53 -5.67
C TRP A 154 -2.65 -4.13 -6.17
N VAL A 155 -3.47 -4.10 -7.22
CA VAL A 155 -3.99 -2.86 -7.79
C VAL A 155 -5.15 -2.35 -6.94
N LEU A 156 -4.84 -1.45 -6.01
CA LEU A 156 -5.82 -0.81 -5.12
C LEU A 156 -6.79 0.06 -5.93
N ARG A 157 -8.05 0.14 -5.47
CA ARG A 157 -9.06 1.02 -6.09
C ARG A 157 -8.76 2.50 -5.83
N LYS A 158 -8.23 2.80 -4.64
CA LYS A 158 -8.02 4.17 -4.16
C LYS A 158 -6.60 4.39 -3.60
N PRO A 159 -5.54 4.18 -4.41
CA PRO A 159 -4.16 4.22 -3.93
C PRO A 159 -3.75 5.59 -3.35
N LYS A 160 -4.36 6.68 -3.80
CA LYS A 160 -4.10 8.04 -3.30
C LYS A 160 -4.69 8.28 -1.91
N GLU A 161 -5.94 7.85 -1.68
CA GLU A 161 -6.58 7.92 -0.36
C GLU A 161 -5.82 7.02 0.61
N PHE A 162 -5.46 5.80 0.18
CA PHE A 162 -4.64 4.89 0.98
C PHE A 162 -3.29 5.47 1.37
N LEU A 163 -2.56 6.09 0.43
CA LEU A 163 -1.28 6.77 0.72
C LEU A 163 -1.46 7.83 1.81
N ALA A 164 -2.46 8.71 1.67
CA ALA A 164 -2.67 9.80 2.62
C ALA A 164 -3.00 9.27 4.02
N GLU A 165 -3.93 8.33 4.13
CA GLU A 165 -4.30 7.72 5.41
C GLU A 165 -3.16 6.90 6.03
N LEU A 166 -2.33 6.25 5.21
CA LEU A 166 -1.19 5.47 5.69
C LEU A 166 -0.05 6.34 6.20
N MET A 167 0.23 7.46 5.52
CA MET A 167 1.16 8.48 6.02
C MET A 167 0.67 9.08 7.34
N ASP A 168 -0.62 9.43 7.43
CA ASP A 168 -1.24 9.94 8.65
C ASP A 168 -1.17 8.93 9.80
N THR A 169 -1.43 7.66 9.51
CA THR A 169 -1.33 6.56 10.47
C THR A 169 0.10 6.39 10.98
N CYS A 170 1.10 6.38 10.09
CA CYS A 170 2.51 6.31 10.50
C CYS A 170 2.89 7.48 11.43
N LEU A 171 2.53 8.71 11.05
CA LEU A 171 2.82 9.89 11.87
C LEU A 171 2.07 9.87 13.20
N MET A 172 0.83 9.39 13.23
CA MET A 172 0.06 9.22 14.47
C MET A 172 0.73 8.22 15.41
N LEU A 173 1.21 7.08 14.89
CA LEU A 173 1.91 6.07 15.67
C LEU A 173 3.26 6.60 16.20
N MET A 174 3.97 7.40 15.41
CA MET A 174 5.23 8.03 15.83
C MET A 174 5.04 9.08 16.94
N LYS A 175 3.90 9.77 17.01
CA LYS A 175 3.63 10.79 18.03
C LYS A 175 3.39 10.22 19.43
N LYS A 176 3.20 8.92 19.58
CA LYS A 176 2.93 8.29 20.88
C LYS A 176 4.23 8.19 21.70
N ASP A 177 4.18 8.58 22.98
CA ASP A 177 5.34 8.47 23.88
C ASP A 177 5.88 7.03 24.00
N LYS A 178 4.96 6.06 23.96
CA LYS A 178 5.24 4.63 23.83
C LYS A 178 4.65 4.15 22.51
N PRO A 179 5.46 4.11 21.43
CA PRO A 179 4.97 3.64 20.14
C PRO A 179 4.69 2.15 20.22
N ASP A 180 3.59 1.73 19.61
CA ASP A 180 3.35 0.32 19.32
C ASP A 180 4.26 -0.06 18.16
N VAL A 181 5.31 -0.82 18.47
CA VAL A 181 6.38 -1.14 17.53
C VAL A 181 5.86 -2.01 16.40
N GLU A 182 5.03 -3.01 16.70
CA GLU A 182 4.51 -3.94 15.68
C GLU A 182 3.57 -3.21 14.70
N LEU A 183 2.68 -2.35 15.21
CA LEU A 183 1.80 -1.55 14.36
C LEU A 183 2.61 -0.55 13.52
N LEU A 184 3.62 0.11 14.10
CA LEU A 184 4.45 1.06 13.37
C LEU A 184 5.28 0.37 12.28
N GLU A 185 5.88 -0.78 12.58
CA GLU A 185 6.62 -1.56 11.59
C GLU A 185 5.70 -2.03 10.47
N THR A 186 4.52 -2.56 10.78
CA THR A 186 3.55 -3.00 9.77
C THR A 186 3.09 -1.85 8.88
N ALA A 187 2.74 -0.69 9.47
CA ALA A 187 2.33 0.49 8.72
C ALA A 187 3.46 1.04 7.84
N THR A 188 4.69 1.08 8.37
CA THR A 188 5.87 1.53 7.63
C THR A 188 6.18 0.59 6.47
N SER A 189 6.16 -0.73 6.69
CA SER A 189 6.37 -1.73 5.65
C SER A 189 5.34 -1.60 4.54
N ALA A 190 4.05 -1.44 4.88
CA ALA A 190 3.00 -1.20 3.89
C ALA A 190 3.27 0.07 3.07
N LEU A 191 3.73 1.15 3.71
CA LEU A 191 4.03 2.42 3.03
C LEU A 191 5.21 2.29 2.07
N VAL A 192 6.29 1.64 2.51
CA VAL A 192 7.46 1.36 1.66
C VAL A 192 7.04 0.49 0.47
N CYS A 193 6.31 -0.59 0.72
CA CYS A 193 5.78 -1.48 -0.33
C CYS A 193 4.91 -0.72 -1.34
N LEU A 194 4.01 0.15 -0.87
CA LEU A 194 3.14 0.94 -1.74
C LEU A 194 3.95 1.85 -2.68
N LEU A 195 4.91 2.59 -2.14
CA LEU A 195 5.74 3.50 -2.91
C LEU A 195 6.76 2.77 -3.81
N GLN A 196 7.14 1.54 -3.48
CA GLN A 196 7.94 0.69 -4.38
C GLN A 196 7.13 0.13 -5.53
N ALA A 197 5.91 -0.35 -5.26
CA ALA A 197 5.01 -0.88 -6.28
C ALA A 197 4.48 0.23 -7.21
N GLN A 198 4.27 1.44 -6.69
CA GLN A 198 3.79 2.58 -7.45
C GLN A 198 4.56 3.88 -7.13
N PRO A 199 5.79 4.06 -7.65
CA PRO A 199 6.65 5.20 -7.33
C PRO A 199 6.04 6.58 -7.63
N SER A 200 5.18 6.68 -8.64
CA SER A 200 4.49 7.92 -9.01
C SER A 200 3.56 8.47 -7.90
N LEU A 201 3.21 7.65 -6.91
CA LEU A 201 2.43 8.12 -5.77
C LEU A 201 3.23 9.07 -4.86
N ALA A 202 4.54 8.92 -4.79
CA ALA A 202 5.40 9.73 -3.93
C ALA A 202 5.27 11.23 -4.21
N ASP A 203 5.04 11.62 -5.48
CA ASP A 203 4.93 13.02 -5.91
C ASP A 203 3.79 13.79 -5.22
N GLN A 204 2.82 13.09 -4.62
CA GLN A 204 1.70 13.70 -3.90
C GLN A 204 2.04 14.03 -2.45
N VAL A 205 3.05 13.36 -1.86
CA VAL A 205 3.38 13.48 -0.43
C VAL A 205 3.74 14.92 -0.01
N PRO A 206 4.50 15.70 -0.81
CA PRO A 206 4.80 17.09 -0.46
C PRO A 206 3.56 17.96 -0.23
N SER A 207 2.51 17.78 -1.05
CA SER A 207 1.28 18.58 -0.96
C SER A 207 0.48 18.32 0.33
N LEU A 208 0.74 17.18 0.98
CA LEU A 208 0.09 16.78 2.22
C LEU A 208 0.83 17.31 3.48
N GLY A 209 2.02 17.89 3.32
CA GLY A 209 2.79 18.44 4.44
C GLY A 209 3.39 17.40 5.39
N HIS A 210 3.48 16.14 4.97
CA HIS A 210 3.98 15.05 5.83
C HIS A 210 5.51 15.04 6.02
N ILE A 211 6.29 15.51 5.04
CA ILE A 211 7.77 15.51 5.09
C ILE A 211 8.31 16.32 6.30
N PRO A 212 7.89 17.58 6.54
CA PRO A 212 8.29 18.31 7.74
C PRO A 212 7.89 17.63 9.05
N GLN A 213 6.70 17.00 9.08
CA GLN A 213 6.23 16.29 10.27
C GLN A 213 7.09 15.06 10.56
N LEU A 214 7.48 14.31 9.53
CA LEU A 214 8.36 13.16 9.65
C LEU A 214 9.72 13.55 10.25
N CYS A 215 10.36 14.59 9.69
CA CYS A 215 11.64 15.10 10.19
C CYS A 215 11.52 15.58 11.64
N LYS A 216 10.41 16.24 12.00
CA LYS A 216 10.13 16.66 13.37
C LYS A 216 10.01 15.47 14.33
N GLN A 217 9.32 14.40 13.95
CA GLN A 217 9.18 13.21 14.82
C GLN A 217 10.54 12.53 15.08
N MET A 218 11.44 12.51 14.08
CA MET A 218 12.80 11.98 14.26
C MET A 218 13.59 12.72 15.34
N VAL A 219 13.48 14.05 15.38
CA VAL A 219 14.19 14.88 16.36
C VAL A 219 13.60 14.72 17.76
N ILE A 220 12.27 14.73 17.88
CA ILE A 220 11.58 14.60 19.17
C ILE A 220 11.88 13.23 19.79
N HIS A 221 11.81 12.16 19.01
CA HIS A 221 11.92 10.79 19.49
C HIS A 221 13.30 10.17 19.21
N ARG A 222 14.37 10.95 19.38
CA ARG A 222 15.78 10.55 19.10
C ARG A 222 16.33 9.34 19.86
N GLN A 223 15.59 8.83 20.85
CA GLN A 223 15.95 7.62 21.62
C GLN A 223 15.08 6.41 21.25
N GLN A 224 14.02 6.61 20.47
CA GLN A 224 13.08 5.55 20.10
C GLN A 224 13.52 4.90 18.79
N GLY A 225 14.28 3.81 18.89
CA GLY A 225 14.86 3.12 17.74
C GLY A 225 13.84 2.73 16.66
N ALA A 226 12.63 2.36 17.04
CA ALA A 226 11.55 2.02 16.10
C ALA A 226 11.09 3.23 15.26
N ILE A 227 10.90 4.39 15.89
CA ILE A 227 10.51 5.64 15.21
C ILE A 227 11.62 6.09 14.26
N ILE A 228 12.87 6.01 14.71
CA ILE A 228 14.05 6.37 13.91
C ILE A 228 14.14 5.47 12.67
N LYS A 229 14.05 4.15 12.85
CA LYS A 229 14.05 3.16 11.76
C LYS A 229 12.93 3.47 10.76
N ALA A 230 11.70 3.65 11.26
CA ALA A 230 10.55 3.92 10.41
C ALA A 230 10.72 5.20 9.58
N ALA A 231 11.18 6.29 10.20
CA ALA A 231 11.36 7.55 9.50
C ALA A 231 12.50 7.51 8.47
N ILE A 232 13.61 6.81 8.74
CA ILE A 232 14.67 6.59 7.75
C ILE A 232 14.14 5.81 6.54
N LEU A 233 13.37 4.74 6.76
CA LEU A 233 12.79 3.94 5.68
C LEU A 233 11.83 4.76 4.81
N VAL A 234 10.97 5.58 5.43
CA VAL A 234 10.07 6.48 4.68
C VAL A 234 10.86 7.53 3.91
N LEU A 235 11.83 8.21 4.52
CA LEU A 235 12.67 9.20 3.82
C LEU A 235 13.45 8.59 2.67
N HIS A 236 14.01 7.38 2.85
CA HIS A 236 14.72 6.66 1.80
C HIS A 236 13.84 6.38 0.59
N GLN A 237 12.59 5.98 0.82
CA GLN A 237 11.65 5.72 -0.25
C GLN A 237 11.15 7.02 -0.90
N LEU A 238 10.93 8.09 -0.14
CA LEU A 238 10.57 9.40 -0.72
C LEU A 238 11.72 10.00 -1.55
N ALA A 239 12.98 9.70 -1.20
CA ALA A 239 14.16 10.13 -1.96
C ALA A 239 14.26 9.48 -3.36
N THR A 240 13.32 8.63 -3.78
CA THR A 240 13.22 8.18 -5.18
C THR A 240 12.42 9.15 -6.07
N SER A 241 11.70 10.11 -5.48
CA SER A 241 10.90 11.11 -6.20
C SER A 241 11.61 12.47 -6.19
N GLU A 242 11.86 13.03 -7.38
CA GLU A 242 12.45 14.37 -7.51
C GLU A 242 11.56 15.45 -6.86
N VAL A 243 10.24 15.30 -6.92
CA VAL A 243 9.29 16.23 -6.28
C VAL A 243 9.45 16.21 -4.75
N CYS A 244 9.64 15.01 -4.18
CA CYS A 244 9.94 14.88 -2.75
C CYS A 244 11.30 15.47 -2.39
N ILE A 245 12.33 15.24 -3.21
CA ILE A 245 13.68 15.81 -2.98
C ILE A 245 13.64 17.33 -2.97
N LEU A 246 12.91 17.95 -3.90
CA LEU A 246 12.70 19.40 -3.94
C LEU A 246 12.04 19.90 -2.64
N ALA A 247 10.98 19.23 -2.18
CA ALA A 247 10.31 19.58 -0.93
C ALA A 247 11.22 19.39 0.31
N MET A 248 12.07 18.37 0.29
CA MET A 248 13.11 18.16 1.31
C MET A 248 14.19 19.25 1.28
N GLY A 249 14.49 19.85 0.13
CA GLY A 249 15.38 21.02 0.06
C GLY A 249 14.90 22.21 0.89
N HIS A 250 13.57 22.38 0.95
CA HIS A 250 12.90 23.43 1.72
C HIS A 250 12.58 23.05 3.17
N THR A 251 12.91 21.83 3.60
CA THR A 251 12.68 21.30 4.96
C THR A 251 14.01 20.93 5.58
N ASP A 252 14.28 21.28 6.85
CA ASP A 252 15.48 20.77 7.53
C ASP A 252 15.37 19.26 7.74
N CYS A 253 16.00 18.49 6.85
CA CYS A 253 15.95 17.03 6.85
C CYS A 253 17.33 16.39 7.05
N ILE A 254 18.41 17.10 6.70
CA ILE A 254 19.77 16.56 6.79
C ILE A 254 20.25 16.46 8.24
N SER A 255 20.00 17.48 9.07
CA SER A 255 20.38 17.44 10.49
C SER A 255 19.65 16.33 11.26
N PRO A 256 18.30 16.20 11.15
CA PRO A 256 17.58 15.06 11.72
C PRO A 256 18.08 13.69 11.23
N LEU A 257 18.37 13.56 9.93
CA LEU A 257 18.85 12.30 9.36
C LEU A 257 20.24 11.92 9.89
N LYS A 258 21.16 12.90 10.01
CA LYS A 258 22.48 12.68 10.64
C LYS A 258 22.34 12.20 12.08
N GLN A 259 21.50 12.85 12.88
CA GLN A 259 21.27 12.46 14.28
C GLN A 259 20.67 11.04 14.39
N ALA A 260 19.74 10.71 13.49
CA ALA A 260 19.15 9.39 13.39
C ALA A 260 20.19 8.30 13.07
N MET A 261 21.12 8.56 12.15
CA MET A 261 22.23 7.65 11.84
C MET A 261 23.16 7.43 13.04
N GLN A 262 23.39 8.45 13.86
CA GLN A 262 24.19 8.33 15.08
C GLN A 262 23.51 7.47 16.14
N ALA A 263 22.18 7.53 16.23
CA ALA A 263 21.38 6.78 17.20
C ALA A 263 21.12 5.32 16.76
N ARG A 264 20.97 5.03 15.46
CA ARG A 264 20.69 3.70 14.92
C ARG A 264 21.71 3.29 13.85
N ARG A 265 22.76 2.59 14.30
CA ARG A 265 23.88 2.18 13.43
C ARG A 265 23.51 1.19 12.34
N ASP A 266 22.52 0.32 12.58
CA ASP A 266 21.98 -0.63 11.60
C ASP A 266 21.34 0.06 10.39
N MET A 267 20.87 1.30 10.56
CA MET A 267 20.20 2.06 9.51
C MET A 267 21.12 2.98 8.70
N ILE A 268 22.42 3.02 9.01
CA ILE A 268 23.39 3.88 8.32
C ILE A 268 23.43 3.57 6.82
N GLY A 269 23.42 2.30 6.42
CA GLY A 269 23.44 1.91 5.00
C GLY A 269 22.28 2.49 4.20
N VAL A 270 21.06 2.34 4.72
CA VAL A 270 19.82 2.86 4.11
C VAL A 270 19.83 4.39 4.08
N ALA A 271 20.24 5.04 5.17
CA ALA A 271 20.33 6.48 5.24
C ALA A 271 21.37 7.05 4.25
N CYS A 272 22.52 6.40 4.09
CA CYS A 272 23.54 6.80 3.12
C CYS A 272 23.06 6.68 1.67
N GLU A 273 22.27 5.65 1.35
CA GLU A 273 21.64 5.55 0.04
C GLU A 273 20.64 6.70 -0.20
N ALA A 274 19.83 7.02 0.81
CA ALA A 274 18.91 8.17 0.74
C ALA A 274 19.68 9.49 0.53
N LEU A 275 20.76 9.73 1.29
CA LEU A 275 21.63 10.89 1.13
C LEU A 275 22.25 10.96 -0.27
N ASN A 276 22.71 9.84 -0.82
CA ASN A 276 23.25 9.83 -2.18
C ASN A 276 22.20 10.26 -3.21
N ARG A 277 20.96 9.76 -3.11
CA ARG A 277 19.85 10.18 -3.99
C ARG A 277 19.56 11.67 -3.84
N LEU A 278 19.48 12.17 -2.60
CA LEU A 278 19.25 13.57 -2.29
C LEU A 278 20.29 14.50 -2.92
N PHE A 279 21.58 14.19 -2.79
CA PHE A 279 22.65 15.04 -3.34
C PHE A 279 22.86 14.85 -4.83
N SER A 280 22.53 13.69 -5.39
CA SER A 280 22.59 13.45 -6.84
C SER A 280 21.60 14.30 -7.63
N ALA A 281 20.53 14.79 -6.98
CA ALA A 281 19.56 15.71 -7.58
C ALA A 281 20.07 17.15 -7.72
N ASN A 282 21.32 17.44 -7.30
CA ASN A 282 21.98 18.74 -7.42
C ASN A 282 21.17 19.93 -6.85
N GLN A 283 20.47 19.72 -5.74
CA GLN A 283 19.74 20.78 -5.03
C GLN A 283 20.68 21.51 -4.06
N ASP A 284 21.04 22.75 -4.38
CA ASP A 284 21.98 23.55 -3.56
C ASP A 284 21.49 23.74 -2.11
N GLN A 285 20.18 23.81 -1.89
CA GLN A 285 19.60 23.94 -0.55
C GLN A 285 19.93 22.73 0.34
N LEU A 286 19.95 21.51 -0.21
CA LEU A 286 20.32 20.31 0.55
C LEU A 286 21.81 20.32 0.89
N ILE A 287 22.65 20.80 -0.01
CA ILE A 287 24.09 20.90 0.20
C ILE A 287 24.41 21.96 1.26
N ARG A 288 23.67 23.09 1.25
CA ARG A 288 23.72 24.08 2.33
C ARG A 288 23.38 23.45 3.69
N GLN A 289 22.27 22.71 3.78
CA GLN A 289 21.90 21.99 5.01
C GLN A 289 22.99 21.00 5.45
N ALA A 290 23.62 20.28 4.51
CA ALA A 290 24.69 19.35 4.80
C ALA A 290 25.94 20.01 5.38
N LEU A 291 26.30 21.21 4.90
CA LEU A 291 27.39 22.00 5.46
C LEU A 291 27.03 22.54 6.86
N GLU A 292 25.82 23.07 7.03
CA GLU A 292 25.33 23.59 8.32
C GLU A 292 25.23 22.50 9.40
N ALA A 293 24.93 21.25 9.00
CA ALA A 293 24.81 20.12 9.90
C ALA A 293 26.13 19.36 10.14
N ASP A 294 27.28 19.84 9.62
CA ASP A 294 28.56 19.12 9.62
C ASP A 294 28.43 17.67 9.12
N LEU A 295 27.67 17.46 8.03
CA LEU A 295 27.48 16.13 7.46
C LEU A 295 28.75 15.62 6.77
N VAL A 296 29.47 16.48 6.05
CA VAL A 296 30.68 16.08 5.30
C VAL A 296 31.75 15.48 6.21
N PRO A 297 32.15 16.11 7.34
CA PRO A 297 33.09 15.49 8.28
C PRO A 297 32.57 14.19 8.89
N TYR A 298 31.27 14.12 9.17
CA TYR A 298 30.64 12.91 9.72
C TYR A 298 30.73 11.72 8.75
N LEU A 299 30.42 11.95 7.47
CA LEU A 299 30.53 10.94 6.42
C LEU A 299 31.97 10.45 6.20
N LEU A 300 32.95 11.36 6.28
CA LEU A 300 34.37 11.00 6.25
C LEU A 300 34.77 10.10 7.43
N GLY A 301 34.30 10.41 8.64
CA GLY A 301 34.51 9.56 9.81
C GLY A 301 33.90 8.16 9.67
N LEU A 302 32.78 8.02 8.95
CA LEU A 302 32.19 6.71 8.62
C LEU A 302 33.03 5.91 7.61
N LEU A 303 33.77 6.56 6.70
CA LEU A 303 34.68 5.89 5.77
C LEU A 303 35.91 5.32 6.49
N GLU A 304 36.42 6.05 7.50
CA GLU A 304 37.52 5.62 8.36
C GLU A 304 37.12 4.49 9.30
N GLY A 305 35.89 4.54 9.82
CA GLY A 305 35.36 3.57 10.76
C GLY A 305 35.15 2.17 10.18
N ARG A 306 35.13 1.18 11.08
CA ARG A 306 34.70 -0.18 10.78
C ARG A 306 33.18 -0.25 10.92
N LEU A 307 32.46 -0.28 9.80
CA LEU A 307 31.00 -0.34 9.73
C LEU A 307 30.46 -1.76 10.04
N GLU A 308 30.93 -2.37 11.11
CA GLU A 308 30.70 -3.79 11.45
C GLU A 308 29.22 -4.12 11.73
N ALA A 309 28.42 -3.12 12.09
CA ALA A 309 26.99 -3.27 12.33
C ALA A 309 26.14 -3.37 11.03
N LEU A 310 26.75 -3.24 9.86
CA LEU A 310 26.05 -3.24 8.57
C LEU A 310 26.26 -4.55 7.81
N GLU A 311 25.21 -5.03 7.15
CA GLU A 311 25.26 -6.23 6.31
C GLU A 311 26.20 -6.05 5.11
N ASN A 312 26.23 -4.86 4.51
CA ASN A 312 27.10 -4.55 3.37
C ASN A 312 27.88 -3.22 3.58
N PRO A 313 29.04 -3.29 4.28
CA PRO A 313 29.90 -2.14 4.51
C PRO A 313 30.45 -1.53 3.22
N ALA A 314 30.81 -2.35 2.23
CA ALA A 314 31.40 -1.89 0.97
C ALA A 314 30.41 -1.06 0.16
N MET A 315 29.17 -1.53 0.04
CA MET A 315 28.10 -0.78 -0.62
C MET A 315 27.82 0.55 0.08
N THR A 316 27.80 0.55 1.42
CA THR A 316 27.61 1.78 2.19
C THR A 316 28.73 2.79 1.94
N LYS A 317 30.00 2.34 1.94
CA LYS A 317 31.15 3.21 1.59
C LYS A 317 31.02 3.78 0.17
N ALA A 318 30.59 2.97 -0.79
CA ALA A 318 30.34 3.44 -2.16
C ALA A 318 29.24 4.51 -2.22
N GLN A 319 28.14 4.36 -1.47
CA GLN A 319 27.08 5.37 -1.38
C GLN A 319 27.59 6.67 -0.76
N ILE A 320 28.41 6.59 0.30
CA ILE A 320 29.03 7.76 0.92
C ILE A 320 29.92 8.50 -0.09
N VAL A 321 30.80 7.79 -0.80
CA VAL A 321 31.69 8.42 -1.79
C VAL A 321 30.88 9.08 -2.91
N LYS A 322 29.82 8.44 -3.40
CA LYS A 322 28.94 9.03 -4.43
C LYS A 322 28.25 10.30 -3.93
N ALA A 323 27.74 10.29 -2.71
CA ALA A 323 27.15 11.46 -2.06
C ALA A 323 28.16 12.62 -1.95
N LEU A 324 29.38 12.35 -1.47
CA LEU A 324 30.45 13.36 -1.35
C LEU A 324 30.85 13.94 -2.72
N LYS A 325 31.00 13.09 -3.75
CA LYS A 325 31.28 13.53 -5.14
C LYS A 325 30.13 14.33 -5.74
N ALA A 326 28.87 14.00 -5.42
CA ALA A 326 27.71 14.76 -5.88
C ALA A 326 27.71 16.17 -5.27
N MET A 327 27.95 16.27 -3.96
CA MET A 327 28.01 17.57 -3.28
C MET A 327 29.14 18.46 -3.81
N SER A 328 30.31 17.90 -4.14
CA SER A 328 31.44 18.67 -4.69
C SER A 328 31.19 19.22 -6.10
N ARG A 329 30.15 18.75 -6.80
CA ARG A 329 29.77 19.24 -8.15
C ARG A 329 28.86 20.47 -8.12
N SER A 330 28.36 20.88 -6.95
CA SER A 330 27.53 22.08 -6.83
C SER A 330 28.31 23.34 -7.20
N LEU A 331 27.67 24.20 -7.99
CA LEU A 331 28.26 25.46 -8.42
C LEU A 331 28.32 26.50 -7.29
N LEU A 332 27.44 26.42 -6.29
CA LEU A 332 27.35 27.40 -5.21
C LEU A 332 28.14 27.00 -3.96
N HIS A 333 28.22 25.69 -3.69
CA HIS A 333 28.76 25.17 -2.44
C HIS A 333 29.85 24.12 -2.65
N GLY A 334 30.11 23.70 -3.88
CA GLY A 334 31.11 22.69 -4.23
C GLY A 334 32.51 23.03 -3.72
N ASP A 335 32.95 24.29 -3.84
CA ASP A 335 34.27 24.74 -3.36
C ASP A 335 34.44 24.56 -1.84
N LYS A 336 33.38 24.86 -1.07
CA LYS A 336 33.39 24.66 0.39
C LYS A 336 33.47 23.18 0.76
N VAL A 337 32.73 22.34 0.04
CA VAL A 337 32.76 20.89 0.22
C VAL A 337 34.14 20.34 -0.14
N ALA A 338 34.70 20.74 -1.29
CA ALA A 338 36.02 20.35 -1.75
C ALA A 338 37.11 20.75 -0.74
N ALA A 339 37.06 21.98 -0.20
CA ALA A 339 38.00 22.44 0.81
C ALA A 339 37.98 21.61 2.11
N ILE A 340 36.85 20.97 2.47
CA ILE A 340 36.76 20.04 3.59
C ILE A 340 37.34 18.67 3.18
N LEU A 341 36.99 18.20 1.99
CA LEU A 341 37.44 16.91 1.47
C LEU A 341 38.96 16.87 1.25
N ASP A 342 39.57 17.94 0.73
CA ASP A 342 41.01 18.02 0.47
C ASP A 342 41.87 18.02 1.75
N LYS A 343 41.28 18.40 2.89
CA LYS A 343 41.94 18.31 4.20
C LYS A 343 41.93 16.90 4.77
N SER A 344 41.11 15.99 4.23
CA SER A 344 40.95 14.64 4.73
C SER A 344 41.95 13.69 4.10
N SER A 345 42.78 13.05 4.92
CA SER A 345 43.68 11.97 4.49
C SER A 345 42.90 10.79 3.91
N VAL A 346 41.78 10.44 4.53
CA VAL A 346 40.91 9.33 4.11
C VAL A 346 40.36 9.59 2.71
N TRP A 347 39.93 10.82 2.40
CA TRP A 347 39.36 11.12 1.09
C TRP A 347 40.32 10.89 -0.07
N SER A 348 41.62 11.09 0.14
CA SER A 348 42.65 10.87 -0.89
C SER A 348 42.65 9.44 -1.45
N GLU A 349 42.28 8.45 -0.62
CA GLU A 349 42.18 7.06 -1.03
C GLU A 349 40.97 6.79 -1.94
N TYR A 350 39.88 7.55 -1.77
CA TYR A 350 38.59 7.30 -2.44
C TYR A 350 38.30 8.25 -3.61
N LYS A 351 38.95 9.41 -3.70
CA LYS A 351 38.61 10.46 -4.68
C LYS A 351 38.68 9.95 -6.12
N ASP A 352 39.68 9.13 -6.43
CA ASP A 352 39.96 8.65 -7.80
C ASP A 352 39.32 7.28 -8.11
N GLN A 353 38.74 6.60 -7.11
CA GLN A 353 38.11 5.29 -7.29
C GLN A 353 36.75 5.39 -8.00
N ARG A 354 36.56 4.61 -9.07
CA ARG A 354 35.25 4.39 -9.72
C ARG A 354 34.52 3.23 -9.02
N HIS A 355 33.40 3.54 -8.38
CA HIS A 355 32.64 2.58 -7.56
C HIS A 355 31.47 1.92 -8.32
N ASP A 356 31.54 1.91 -9.66
CA ASP A 356 30.48 1.37 -10.51
C ASP A 356 30.45 -0.18 -10.51
N LEU A 357 31.54 -0.81 -10.05
CA LEU A 357 31.68 -2.27 -9.96
C LEU A 357 30.94 -2.92 -8.77
N PHE A 358 30.44 -2.14 -7.81
CA PHE A 358 29.71 -2.67 -6.65
C PHE A 358 28.17 -2.68 -6.84
N ILE A 359 27.69 -2.33 -8.03
CA ILE A 359 26.26 -2.37 -8.37
C ILE A 359 25.97 -3.53 -9.31
N THR A 360 26.03 -4.76 -8.80
CA THR A 360 25.35 -5.88 -9.50
C THR A 360 24.53 -6.72 -8.51
N ALA A 361 23.28 -6.92 -8.91
CA ALA A 361 22.27 -7.85 -8.40
C ALA A 361 21.55 -7.51 -7.08
N THR A 362 20.50 -6.69 -7.18
CA THR A 362 19.22 -7.11 -6.57
C THR A 362 18.46 -7.87 -7.66
N PRO A 363 18.05 -9.14 -7.45
CA PRO A 363 17.17 -9.79 -8.38
C PRO A 363 15.80 -9.13 -8.24
N THR A 364 15.48 -8.22 -9.16
CA THR A 364 14.10 -7.89 -9.48
C THR A 364 13.48 -9.21 -9.95
N ALA A 365 12.71 -9.86 -9.08
CA ALA A 365 11.94 -11.03 -9.43
C ALA A 365 11.18 -10.73 -10.73
N GLY A 366 11.46 -11.54 -11.75
CA GLY A 366 11.09 -11.27 -13.13
C GLY A 366 9.60 -11.03 -13.29
N TYR A 367 9.25 -9.79 -13.64
CA TYR A 367 8.00 -9.51 -14.33
C TYR A 367 8.27 -9.55 -15.82
N LEU A 368 8.03 -10.72 -16.42
CA LEU A 368 7.74 -10.79 -17.84
C LEU A 368 6.40 -10.06 -18.05
N THR A 369 6.47 -8.88 -18.65
CA THR A 369 5.31 -8.12 -19.10
C THR A 369 4.63 -8.86 -20.25
N ALA A 370 3.72 -9.76 -19.95
CA ALA A 370 2.68 -10.15 -20.88
C ALA A 370 1.49 -9.19 -20.69
N GLY A 371 1.19 -8.45 -21.76
CA GLY A 371 -0.01 -7.63 -22.03
C GLY A 371 -0.98 -7.29 -20.90
N THR A 372 -1.23 -6.00 -20.73
CA THR A 372 -2.37 -5.44 -20.00
C THR A 372 -3.69 -6.10 -20.37
N PRO A 373 -4.59 -6.25 -19.37
CA PRO A 373 -5.94 -5.72 -19.55
C PRO A 373 -6.26 -4.72 -18.43
N ALA A 374 -6.72 -3.54 -18.86
CA ALA A 374 -7.31 -2.53 -17.98
C ALA A 374 -8.71 -2.99 -17.54
N THR A 375 -8.81 -3.79 -16.49
CA THR A 375 -10.06 -3.97 -15.73
C THR A 375 -9.70 -4.46 -14.32
N ALA A 376 -10.23 -3.80 -13.29
CA ALA A 376 -10.00 -4.15 -11.90
C ALA A 376 -10.28 -5.66 -11.68
N GLY A 377 -9.29 -6.37 -11.15
CA GLY A 377 -9.27 -7.82 -11.05
C GLY A 377 -10.46 -8.38 -10.30
N TYR A 378 -11.45 -8.84 -11.05
CA TYR A 378 -12.43 -9.83 -10.66
C TYR A 378 -12.48 -10.88 -11.76
N LEU A 379 -12.33 -12.16 -11.36
CA LEU A 379 -12.51 -13.39 -12.16
C LEU A 379 -11.31 -13.81 -13.03
N THR A 380 -10.54 -14.77 -12.53
CA THR A 380 -10.30 -16.11 -13.14
C THR A 380 -9.20 -16.84 -12.36
N GLN A 381 -9.58 -17.57 -11.30
CA GLN A 381 -8.74 -18.67 -10.79
C GLN A 381 -9.35 -19.97 -11.27
N GLY A 382 -8.87 -20.44 -12.42
CA GLY A 382 -8.97 -21.84 -12.83
C GLY A 382 -7.76 -22.60 -12.28
N THR A 383 -8.01 -23.78 -11.74
CA THR A 383 -7.05 -24.70 -11.12
C THR A 383 -5.88 -25.01 -12.05
N THR A 384 -4.66 -24.59 -11.70
CA THR A 384 -3.44 -24.95 -12.43
C THR A 384 -3.02 -26.38 -12.05
N GLN A 385 -3.16 -27.31 -12.99
CA GLN A 385 -2.48 -28.61 -12.91
C GLN A 385 -0.99 -28.42 -13.24
N THR A 386 -0.13 -29.06 -12.46
CA THR A 386 1.32 -29.07 -12.63
C THR A 386 1.73 -29.82 -13.89
N ILE A 387 2.37 -29.14 -14.83
CA ILE A 387 2.96 -29.72 -16.04
C ILE A 387 4.32 -30.35 -15.64
N PRO A 388 4.62 -31.62 -15.96
CA PRO A 388 5.92 -32.23 -15.67
C PRO A 388 7.00 -31.69 -16.62
N ASP A 389 8.18 -31.41 -16.06
CA ASP A 389 9.37 -30.90 -16.72
C ASP A 389 10.18 -32.05 -17.36
N ALA A 390 9.74 -32.53 -18.53
CA ALA A 390 10.54 -33.43 -19.38
C ALA A 390 10.17 -33.25 -20.86
N PRO A 391 11.16 -33.20 -21.78
CA PRO A 391 10.90 -33.12 -23.21
C PRO A 391 10.31 -34.45 -23.74
N PRO A 392 9.43 -34.40 -24.76
CA PRO A 392 8.76 -35.58 -25.29
C PRO A 392 9.76 -36.54 -25.97
N PRO A 393 9.55 -37.87 -25.89
CA PRO A 393 10.42 -38.85 -26.52
C PRO A 393 10.31 -38.78 -28.05
N MET A 394 11.44 -38.88 -28.75
CA MET A 394 11.48 -38.95 -30.21
C MET A 394 10.93 -40.31 -30.67
N ASP A 395 9.95 -40.29 -31.57
CA ASP A 395 9.44 -41.50 -32.24
C ASP A 395 10.56 -42.16 -33.05
N LYS A 396 10.76 -43.46 -32.83
CA LYS A 396 11.66 -44.29 -33.63
C LYS A 396 10.98 -44.64 -34.95
N GLU A 397 11.74 -44.52 -36.03
CA GLU A 397 11.40 -44.80 -37.42
C GLU A 397 10.58 -46.08 -37.63
N ASP A 398 9.52 -45.96 -38.43
CA ASP A 398 8.62 -47.02 -38.87
C ASP A 398 9.28 -47.87 -39.99
N PRO A 399 9.54 -49.18 -39.79
CA PRO A 399 10.22 -50.02 -40.77
C PRO A 399 9.23 -50.67 -41.74
N LEU A 400 8.63 -49.87 -42.64
CA LEU A 400 7.83 -50.38 -43.77
C LEU A 400 8.13 -49.75 -45.13
N ALA A 401 9.23 -49.01 -45.25
CA ALA A 401 9.78 -48.60 -46.54
C ALA A 401 10.77 -49.65 -47.07
N ARG A 402 10.26 -50.75 -47.65
CA ARG A 402 10.99 -51.59 -48.62
C ARG A 402 10.04 -52.57 -49.32
N THR A 403 9.50 -52.14 -50.45
CA THR A 403 9.22 -53.04 -51.57
C THR A 403 9.57 -52.30 -52.87
N GLU A 404 10.65 -52.73 -53.51
CA GLU A 404 10.88 -52.57 -54.95
C GLU A 404 11.13 -53.99 -55.52
N PRO A 405 11.38 -54.18 -56.83
CA PRO A 405 10.36 -54.36 -57.86
C PRO A 405 10.58 -55.67 -58.66
N ILE A 406 9.53 -56.24 -59.28
CA ILE A 406 9.61 -56.97 -60.56
C ILE A 406 8.28 -56.77 -61.30
#